data_AF-A0A350XKF7-F1
#
_entry.id   AF-A0A350XKF7-F1
#
_cell.length_a   1.000
_cell.length_b   1.000
_cell.length_c   1.000
_cell.angle_alpha   90.00
_cell.angle_beta   90.00
_cell.angle_gamma   90.00
#
_symmetry.space_group_name_H-M   'P 1'
#
loop_
_entity.id
_entity.type
_entity.pdbx_description
1 polymer ?
#
loop_
_entity_poly.entity_id
_entity_poly.type
_entity_poly.pdbx_seq_one_letter_code
_entity_poly.pdbx_strand_id
1 'polypeptide(L)'
;MHEPEDQANSNPRCQSALEKWQLGMNRLNRAEAEPELLGSAMLSLHGALEDQFRHTLVHSPRLSGAERLKVQDVRQVQWRDLCDLMQNHVGLSDRDVKYIMKMNSLRIDAGHGGEFRGNYQDVAAYADFIKGWLGLTENTTAQVNRSVINRCPRCQSMSIKALELIHHQGISVVERGRGKTETRQTGLSLRTAPPQKMKSSSALTWFAGIFFLVLPVVGGMAQLFVQALESIPLIGGMLAGIASLVCLAIMCLLSAYPFYRVWKFNKTEYPRLLEEWRRTFMCEQCGHSFPVDTLG
;
A
#
# COMPACT_ATOMS: atom_id res chain seq x y z
N MET A 1 12.12 -6.69 47.58
CA MET A 1 11.97 -5.82 46.39
C MET A 1 11.84 -6.74 45.19
N HIS A 2 10.61 -7.02 44.78
CA HIS A 2 10.33 -7.66 43.51
C HIS A 2 10.21 -6.54 42.47
N GLU A 3 11.15 -6.48 41.54
CA GLU A 3 10.97 -5.69 40.32
C GLU A 3 9.89 -6.37 39.46
N PRO A 4 8.94 -5.63 38.88
CA PRO A 4 7.96 -6.20 37.98
C PRO A 4 8.64 -6.54 36.64
N GLU A 5 8.74 -7.82 36.36
CA GLU A 5 9.32 -8.43 35.15
C GLU A 5 8.37 -8.36 33.94
N ASP A 6 7.68 -7.22 33.76
CA ASP A 6 6.67 -6.99 32.71
C ASP A 6 7.04 -5.84 31.77
N GLN A 7 8.34 -5.62 31.56
CA GLN A 7 8.78 -4.91 30.35
C GLN A 7 8.90 -5.92 29.22
N ALA A 8 7.73 -6.25 28.63
CA ALA A 8 7.64 -6.86 27.32
C ALA A 8 8.53 -6.07 26.35
N ASN A 9 9.72 -6.61 26.10
CA ASN A 9 10.69 -6.14 25.13
C ASN A 9 10.01 -6.17 23.76
N SER A 10 9.35 -5.06 23.41
CA SER A 10 8.51 -4.96 22.24
C SER A 10 9.41 -4.78 21.01
N ASN A 11 10.02 -5.88 20.59
CA ASN A 11 10.80 -5.95 19.36
C ASN A 11 9.89 -5.56 18.18
N PRO A 12 10.21 -4.49 17.42
CA PRO A 12 9.34 -3.96 16.36
C PRO A 12 8.91 -5.01 15.31
N ARG A 13 9.70 -6.07 15.12
CA ARG A 13 9.37 -7.15 14.17
C ARG A 13 8.37 -8.18 14.71
N CYS A 14 8.34 -8.42 16.03
CA CYS A 14 7.25 -9.22 16.63
C CYS A 14 5.92 -8.46 16.55
N GLN A 15 5.96 -7.13 16.66
CA GLN A 15 4.79 -6.28 16.44
C GLN A 15 4.30 -6.40 15.00
N SER A 16 5.20 -6.38 14.00
CA SER A 16 4.79 -6.50 12.59
C SER A 16 4.13 -7.84 12.25
N ALA A 17 4.62 -8.95 12.82
CA ALA A 17 4.01 -10.27 12.65
C ALA A 17 2.59 -10.33 13.26
N LEU A 18 2.43 -9.83 14.49
CA LEU A 18 1.13 -9.80 15.17
C LEU A 18 0.12 -8.90 14.44
N GLU A 19 0.52 -7.70 14.05
CA GLU A 19 -0.33 -6.75 13.31
C GLU A 19 -0.81 -7.34 11.98
N LYS A 20 0.08 -8.03 11.24
CA LYS A 20 -0.29 -8.72 9.99
C LYS A 20 -1.25 -9.87 10.24
N TRP A 21 -1.06 -10.65 11.31
CA TRP A 21 -1.98 -11.72 11.67
C TRP A 21 -3.36 -11.17 12.04
N GLN A 22 -3.41 -10.11 12.84
CA GLN A 22 -4.65 -9.40 13.20
C GLN A 22 -5.40 -8.87 11.99
N LEU A 23 -4.69 -8.22 11.06
CA LEU A 23 -5.25 -7.75 9.80
C LEU A 23 -5.80 -8.92 8.97
N GLY A 24 -5.07 -10.04 8.93
CA GLY A 24 -5.49 -11.28 8.27
C GLY A 24 -6.77 -11.84 8.87
N MET A 25 -6.87 -11.92 10.21
CA MET A 25 -8.07 -12.37 10.92
C MET A 25 -9.27 -11.44 10.69
N ASN A 26 -9.06 -10.12 10.72
CA ASN A 26 -10.12 -9.15 10.43
C ASN A 26 -10.69 -9.37 9.03
N ARG A 27 -9.82 -9.52 8.02
CA ARG A 27 -10.21 -9.79 6.64
C ARG A 27 -10.92 -11.13 6.49
N LEU A 28 -10.39 -12.17 7.14
CA LEU A 28 -10.99 -13.51 7.15
C LEU A 28 -12.42 -13.46 7.72
N ASN A 29 -12.61 -12.89 8.91
CA ASN A 29 -13.92 -12.80 9.56
C ASN A 29 -14.95 -12.04 8.73
N ARG A 30 -14.51 -11.10 7.90
CA ARG A 30 -15.35 -10.28 7.02
C ARG A 30 -15.57 -10.90 5.64
N ALA A 31 -14.84 -11.96 5.30
CA ALA A 31 -14.87 -12.48 3.95
C ALA A 31 -16.26 -12.99 3.57
N GLU A 32 -17.11 -13.50 4.49
CA GLU A 32 -18.51 -13.93 4.23
C GLU A 32 -18.74 -14.73 2.92
N ALA A 33 -17.70 -15.36 2.36
CA ALA A 33 -17.58 -16.03 1.04
C ALA A 33 -17.08 -15.21 -0.19
N GLU A 34 -16.69 -13.94 -0.04
CA GLU A 34 -16.00 -13.12 -1.05
C GLU A 34 -14.56 -13.62 -1.30
N PRO A 35 -14.22 -14.17 -2.49
CA PRO A 35 -12.90 -14.74 -2.77
C PRO A 35 -11.77 -13.71 -2.70
N GLU A 36 -12.01 -12.45 -3.09
CA GLU A 36 -11.00 -11.39 -3.07
C GLU A 36 -10.56 -11.03 -1.65
N LEU A 37 -11.52 -10.92 -0.72
CA LEU A 37 -11.22 -10.69 0.69
C LEU A 37 -10.49 -11.88 1.31
N LEU A 38 -10.87 -13.09 0.92
CA LEU A 38 -10.23 -14.30 1.40
C LEU A 38 -8.76 -14.40 0.91
N GLY A 39 -8.50 -14.06 -0.35
CA GLY A 39 -7.14 -13.93 -0.89
C GLY A 39 -6.33 -12.84 -0.17
N SER A 40 -6.96 -11.72 0.14
CA SER A 40 -6.34 -10.62 0.92
C SER A 40 -6.04 -11.00 2.37
N ALA A 41 -6.90 -11.80 2.99
CA ALA A 41 -6.67 -12.38 4.32
C ALA A 41 -5.46 -13.32 4.27
N MET A 42 -5.43 -14.21 3.26
CA MET A 42 -4.35 -15.16 3.06
C MET A 42 -2.98 -14.49 2.87
N LEU A 43 -2.92 -13.39 2.09
CA LEU A 43 -1.71 -12.59 1.92
C LEU A 43 -1.19 -12.03 3.26
N SER A 44 -2.09 -11.48 4.09
CA SER A 44 -1.74 -10.96 5.42
C SER A 44 -1.26 -12.04 6.38
N LEU A 45 -2.00 -13.16 6.47
CA LEU A 45 -1.67 -14.29 7.34
C LEU A 45 -0.32 -14.90 6.96
N HIS A 46 -0.07 -15.11 5.67
CA HIS A 46 1.20 -15.66 5.22
C HIS A 46 2.37 -14.70 5.46
N GLY A 47 2.15 -13.39 5.27
CA GLY A 47 3.15 -12.38 5.62
C GLY A 47 3.45 -12.31 7.13
N ALA A 48 2.48 -12.60 7.99
CA ALA A 48 2.69 -12.70 9.43
C ALA A 48 3.61 -13.88 9.80
N LEU A 49 3.37 -15.04 9.19
CA LEU A 49 4.23 -16.22 9.37
C LEU A 49 5.66 -15.96 8.90
N GLU A 50 5.82 -15.26 7.77
CA GLU A 50 7.14 -14.91 7.24
C GLU A 50 7.94 -14.07 8.23
N ASP A 51 7.32 -13.01 8.76
CA ASP A 51 7.94 -12.12 9.74
C ASP A 51 8.34 -12.90 10.99
N GLN A 52 7.47 -13.79 11.48
CA GLN A 52 7.76 -14.63 12.65
C GLN A 52 8.90 -15.62 12.41
N PHE A 53 8.95 -16.26 11.24
CA PHE A 53 10.05 -17.18 10.89
C PHE A 53 11.38 -16.45 10.78
N ARG A 54 11.41 -15.30 10.10
CA ARG A 54 12.62 -14.48 9.98
C ARG A 54 13.07 -13.97 11.34
N HIS A 55 12.14 -13.55 12.20
CA HIS A 55 12.44 -13.17 13.58
C HIS A 55 13.07 -14.33 14.36
N THR A 56 12.44 -15.50 14.32
CA THR A 56 12.92 -16.70 15.04
C THR A 56 14.33 -17.10 14.59
N LEU A 57 14.59 -17.12 13.28
CA LEU A 57 15.90 -17.47 12.71
C LEU A 57 16.99 -16.45 13.07
N VAL A 58 16.68 -15.15 13.02
CA VAL A 58 17.66 -14.10 13.38
C VAL A 58 18.11 -14.23 14.84
N HIS A 59 17.23 -14.67 15.74
CA HIS A 59 17.55 -14.88 17.16
C HIS A 59 18.06 -16.28 17.46
N SER A 60 18.07 -17.19 16.48
CA SER A 60 18.60 -18.54 16.69
C SER A 60 20.12 -18.50 16.89
N PRO A 61 20.64 -19.08 17.99
CA PRO A 61 22.08 -19.16 18.22
C PRO A 61 22.79 -20.07 17.21
N ARG A 62 22.04 -20.90 16.47
CA ARG A 62 22.56 -21.88 15.51
C ARG A 62 22.89 -21.29 14.14
N LEU A 63 22.41 -20.09 13.82
CA LEU A 63 22.73 -19.40 12.56
C LEU A 63 24.00 -18.56 12.72
N SER A 64 24.88 -18.61 11.72
CA SER A 64 26.03 -17.72 11.63
C SER A 64 25.60 -16.26 11.42
N GLY A 65 26.47 -15.29 11.73
CA GLY A 65 26.19 -13.87 11.50
C GLY A 65 25.86 -13.54 10.04
N ALA A 66 26.52 -14.19 9.09
CA ALA A 66 26.26 -14.01 7.67
C ALA A 66 24.88 -14.54 7.26
N GLU A 67 24.48 -15.71 7.76
CA GLU A 67 23.15 -16.27 7.50
C GLU A 67 22.04 -15.42 8.11
N ARG A 68 22.25 -14.88 9.32
CA ARG A 68 21.29 -13.95 9.94
C ARG A 68 21.06 -12.73 9.06
N LEU A 69 22.12 -12.15 8.48
CA LEU A 69 21.98 -11.01 7.56
C LEU A 69 21.19 -11.39 6.30
N LYS A 70 21.46 -12.56 5.71
CA LYS A 70 20.70 -13.06 4.55
C LYS A 70 19.21 -13.24 4.87
N VAL A 71 18.89 -13.82 6.02
CA VAL A 71 17.49 -14.04 6.47
C VAL A 71 16.73 -12.71 6.64
N GLN A 72 17.40 -11.60 6.92
CA GLN A 72 16.72 -10.30 6.99
C GLN A 72 16.39 -9.72 5.60
N ASP A 73 17.07 -10.15 4.54
CA ASP A 73 16.82 -9.69 3.18
C ASP A 73 15.81 -10.62 2.48
N VAL A 74 14.58 -10.12 2.32
CA VAL A 74 13.46 -10.82 1.67
C VAL A 74 13.78 -11.21 0.21
N ARG A 75 14.72 -10.51 -0.45
CA ARG A 75 15.11 -10.82 -1.82
C ARG A 75 16.06 -12.01 -1.90
N GLN A 76 16.85 -12.24 -0.85
CA GLN A 76 17.87 -13.30 -0.84
C GLN A 76 17.36 -14.64 -0.34
N VAL A 77 16.42 -14.64 0.60
CA VAL A 77 15.87 -15.87 1.19
C VAL A 77 14.40 -15.97 0.82
N GLN A 78 14.07 -16.89 -0.08
CA GLN A 78 12.70 -17.17 -0.51
C GLN A 78 12.04 -18.19 0.43
N TRP A 79 10.74 -18.44 0.26
CA TRP A 79 9.95 -19.31 1.15
C TRP A 79 10.50 -20.74 1.30
N ARG A 80 11.06 -21.31 0.23
CA ARG A 80 11.68 -22.64 0.29
C ARG A 80 12.90 -22.62 1.21
N ASP A 81 13.83 -21.68 0.95
CA ASP A 81 15.03 -21.49 1.77
C ASP A 81 14.68 -21.19 3.23
N LEU A 82 13.63 -20.40 3.46
CA LEU A 82 13.16 -20.05 4.80
C LEU A 82 12.65 -21.28 5.57
N CYS A 83 11.88 -22.15 4.90
CA CYS A 83 11.43 -23.41 5.48
C CYS A 83 12.58 -24.38 5.75
N ASP A 84 13.55 -24.48 4.83
CA ASP A 84 14.74 -25.33 5.00
C ASP A 84 15.55 -24.87 6.23
N LEU A 85 15.75 -23.56 6.39
CA LEU A 85 16.40 -22.99 7.57
C LEU A 85 15.62 -23.25 8.85
N MET A 86 14.29 -23.07 8.85
CA MET A 86 13.45 -23.36 10.01
C MET A 86 13.50 -24.85 10.39
N GLN A 87 13.52 -25.75 9.41
CA GLN A 87 13.64 -27.19 9.65
C GLN A 87 15.01 -27.53 10.27
N ASN A 88 16.09 -27.03 9.69
CA ASN A 88 17.46 -27.34 10.12
C ASN A 88 17.82 -26.74 11.48
N HIS A 89 17.32 -25.54 11.80
CA HIS A 89 17.77 -24.81 12.98
C HIS A 89 16.74 -24.72 14.11
N VAL A 90 15.44 -24.73 13.79
CA VAL A 90 14.35 -24.50 14.74
C VAL A 90 13.50 -25.76 14.96
N GLY A 91 13.58 -26.75 14.08
CA GLY A 91 12.85 -28.01 14.19
C GLY A 91 11.44 -27.98 13.57
N LEU A 92 11.23 -27.17 12.53
CA LEU A 92 10.00 -27.20 11.74
C LEU A 92 9.80 -28.58 11.11
N SER A 93 8.63 -29.20 11.31
CA SER A 93 8.38 -30.56 10.83
C SER A 93 8.16 -30.61 9.31
N ASP A 94 8.46 -31.76 8.67
CA ASP A 94 8.16 -31.99 7.24
C ASP A 94 6.68 -31.79 6.91
N ARG A 95 5.80 -32.13 7.86
CA ARG A 95 4.36 -31.94 7.73
C ARG A 95 4.01 -30.47 7.61
N ASP A 96 4.62 -29.63 8.45
CA ASP A 96 4.38 -28.20 8.47
C ASP A 96 4.98 -27.53 7.23
N VAL A 97 6.17 -27.95 6.78
CA VAL A 97 6.75 -27.46 5.51
C VAL A 97 5.80 -27.72 4.34
N LYS A 98 5.28 -28.95 4.21
CA LYS A 98 4.30 -29.29 3.16
C LYS A 98 3.04 -28.44 3.27
N TYR A 99 2.54 -28.21 4.48
CA TYR A 99 1.36 -27.40 4.70
C TYR A 99 1.60 -25.93 4.31
N ILE A 100 2.72 -25.34 4.72
CA ILE A 100 3.10 -23.96 4.37
C ILE A 100 3.28 -23.82 2.85
N MET A 101 3.93 -24.79 2.19
CA MET A 101 4.09 -24.75 0.73
C MET A 101 2.77 -24.86 -0.02
N LYS A 102 1.84 -25.72 0.44
CA LYS A 102 0.47 -25.78 -0.08
C LYS A 102 -0.19 -24.41 0.02
N MET A 103 -0.14 -23.78 1.19
CA MET A 103 -0.76 -22.47 1.40
C MET A 103 -0.07 -21.35 0.60
N ASN A 104 1.25 -21.39 0.46
CA ASN A 104 1.98 -20.44 -0.38
C ASN A 104 1.55 -20.53 -1.86
N SER A 105 1.20 -21.71 -2.38
CA SER A 105 0.65 -21.82 -3.74
C SER A 105 -0.66 -21.04 -3.90
N LEU A 106 -1.58 -21.15 -2.93
CA LEU A 106 -2.82 -20.36 -2.91
C LEU A 106 -2.55 -18.85 -2.78
N ARG A 107 -1.51 -18.48 -2.02
CA ARG A 107 -1.08 -17.09 -1.85
C ARG A 107 -0.52 -16.49 -3.15
N ILE A 108 0.20 -17.27 -3.94
CA ILE A 108 0.74 -16.83 -5.24
C ILE A 108 -0.41 -16.51 -6.20
N ASP A 109 -1.46 -17.34 -6.23
CA ASP A 109 -2.65 -17.11 -7.04
C ASP A 109 -3.34 -15.79 -6.66
N ALA A 110 -3.54 -15.54 -5.36
CA ALA A 110 -4.10 -14.27 -4.86
C ALA A 110 -3.23 -13.05 -5.20
N GLY A 111 -1.91 -13.17 -5.02
CA GLY A 111 -0.98 -12.05 -5.15
C GLY A 111 -0.78 -11.56 -6.59
N HIS A 112 -1.01 -12.42 -7.58
CA HIS A 112 -0.90 -12.07 -9.00
C HIS A 112 -2.22 -11.58 -9.62
N GLY A 113 -3.25 -11.33 -8.80
CA GLY A 113 -4.57 -10.90 -9.27
C GLY A 113 -5.38 -12.03 -9.93
N GLY A 114 -4.99 -13.29 -9.70
CA GLY A 114 -5.80 -14.43 -10.08
C GLY A 114 -7.01 -14.60 -9.15
N GLU A 115 -8.01 -15.35 -9.60
CA GLU A 115 -9.13 -15.74 -8.75
C GLU A 115 -8.62 -16.64 -7.61
N PHE A 116 -8.91 -16.26 -6.37
CA PHE A 116 -8.50 -17.05 -5.21
C PHE A 116 -9.31 -18.34 -5.13
N ARG A 117 -8.63 -19.48 -5.24
CA ARG A 117 -9.26 -20.81 -5.29
C ARG A 117 -9.41 -21.49 -3.92
N GLY A 118 -8.89 -20.87 -2.86
CA GLY A 118 -9.05 -21.40 -1.50
C GLY A 118 -10.45 -21.18 -0.94
N ASN A 119 -10.81 -21.90 0.11
CA ASN A 119 -12.06 -21.71 0.84
C ASN A 119 -11.80 -21.16 2.25
N TYR A 120 -12.87 -20.67 2.89
CA TYR A 120 -12.79 -20.06 4.22
C TYR A 120 -12.18 -21.01 5.26
N GLN A 121 -12.56 -22.28 5.23
CA GLN A 121 -12.13 -23.28 6.21
C GLN A 121 -10.61 -23.53 6.15
N ASP A 122 -10.05 -23.62 4.94
CA ASP A 122 -8.60 -23.76 4.75
C ASP A 122 -7.83 -22.54 5.27
N VAL A 123 -8.30 -21.32 5.00
CA VAL A 123 -7.65 -20.08 5.47
C VAL A 123 -7.78 -19.92 6.98
N ALA A 124 -8.93 -20.30 7.56
CA ALA A 124 -9.14 -20.30 9.01
C ALA A 124 -8.22 -21.30 9.72
N ALA A 125 -8.15 -22.55 9.23
CA ALA A 125 -7.24 -23.56 9.76
C ALA A 125 -5.77 -23.12 9.64
N TYR A 126 -5.43 -22.40 8.58
CA TYR A 126 -4.10 -21.82 8.43
C TYR A 126 -3.83 -20.67 9.39
N ALA A 127 -4.81 -19.82 9.66
CA ALA A 127 -4.69 -18.75 10.64
C ALA A 127 -4.45 -19.30 12.07
N ASP A 128 -5.12 -20.40 12.42
CA ASP A 128 -4.90 -21.11 13.69
C ASP A 128 -3.51 -21.77 13.75
N PHE A 129 -3.05 -22.34 12.64
CA PHE A 129 -1.67 -22.84 12.53
C PHE A 129 -0.65 -21.73 12.80
N ILE A 130 -0.83 -20.53 12.21
CA ILE A 130 0.06 -19.38 12.42
C ILE A 130 -0.03 -18.87 13.86
N LYS A 131 -1.23 -18.86 14.45
CA LYS A 131 -1.46 -18.47 15.84
C LYS A 131 -0.58 -19.28 16.81
N GLY A 132 -0.41 -20.58 16.55
CA GLY A 132 0.51 -21.44 17.30
C GLY A 132 1.98 -20.99 17.20
N TRP A 133 2.44 -20.62 16.01
CA TRP A 133 3.81 -20.10 15.79
C TRP A 133 4.07 -18.73 16.41
N LEU A 134 3.03 -17.91 16.55
CA LEU A 134 3.10 -16.62 17.22
C LEU A 134 3.02 -16.75 18.76
N GLY A 135 2.79 -17.96 19.29
CA GLY A 135 2.64 -18.19 20.73
C GLY A 135 1.39 -17.53 21.33
N LEU A 136 0.38 -17.25 20.50
CA LEU A 136 -0.84 -16.56 20.96
C LEU A 136 -1.77 -17.53 21.69
N THR A 137 -2.05 -17.22 22.96
CA THR A 137 -3.04 -17.97 23.75
C THR A 137 -4.47 -17.60 23.39
N GLU A 138 -5.45 -18.39 23.80
CA GLU A 138 -6.88 -18.05 23.65
C GLU A 138 -7.24 -16.71 24.32
N ASN A 139 -6.64 -16.40 25.47
CA ASN A 139 -6.84 -15.13 26.16
C ASN A 139 -6.27 -13.95 25.38
N THR A 140 -5.08 -14.09 24.79
CA THR A 140 -4.48 -13.08 23.92
C THR A 140 -5.36 -12.87 22.68
N THR A 141 -5.90 -13.94 22.12
CA THR A 141 -6.80 -13.88 20.96
C THR A 141 -8.11 -13.18 21.29
N ALA A 142 -8.69 -13.45 22.46
CA ALA A 142 -9.92 -12.82 22.92
C ALA A 142 -9.73 -11.32 23.22
N GLN A 143 -8.59 -10.93 23.78
CA GLN A 143 -8.23 -9.53 24.01
C GLN A 143 -7.98 -8.78 22.70
N VAL A 144 -7.30 -9.43 21.74
CA VAL A 144 -7.07 -8.90 20.39
C VAL A 144 -8.37 -8.79 19.58
N ASN A 145 -9.27 -9.78 19.68
CA ASN A 145 -10.60 -9.69 19.06
C ASN A 145 -11.49 -8.64 19.74
N ARG A 146 -11.28 -8.35 21.03
CA ARG A 146 -11.98 -7.27 21.74
C ARG A 146 -11.42 -5.88 21.40
N SER A 147 -10.13 -5.77 21.07
CA SER A 147 -9.52 -4.53 20.57
C SER A 147 -9.77 -4.28 19.09
N VAL A 148 -10.41 -5.21 18.37
CA VAL A 148 -11.08 -4.92 17.10
C VAL A 148 -12.47 -4.39 17.42
N ILE A 149 -12.47 -3.15 17.92
CA ILE A 149 -13.39 -2.07 17.58
C ILE A 149 -14.70 -2.54 16.94
N ASN A 150 -15.76 -2.61 17.73
CA ASN A 150 -17.07 -3.04 17.25
C ASN A 150 -18.12 -1.92 17.31
N ARG A 151 -17.77 -0.66 17.58
CA ARG A 151 -18.79 0.38 17.76
C ARG A 151 -18.40 1.70 17.12
N CYS A 152 -19.36 2.30 16.41
CA CYS A 152 -19.25 3.66 15.92
C CYS A 152 -19.16 4.65 17.10
N PRO A 153 -18.19 5.57 17.14
CA PRO A 153 -18.06 6.52 18.24
C PRO A 153 -19.24 7.50 18.32
N ARG A 154 -19.96 7.70 17.21
CA ARG A 154 -21.10 8.61 17.13
C ARG A 154 -22.42 8.00 17.57
N CYS A 155 -22.74 6.78 17.10
CA CYS A 155 -24.04 6.14 17.33
C CYS A 155 -23.99 4.80 18.06
N GLN A 156 -22.80 4.33 18.45
CA GLN A 156 -22.55 3.06 19.15
C GLN A 156 -23.02 1.79 18.41
N SER A 157 -23.44 1.92 17.15
CA SER A 157 -23.81 0.81 16.28
C SER A 157 -22.62 -0.08 15.97
N MET A 158 -22.88 -1.39 15.86
CA MET A 158 -21.90 -2.40 15.46
C MET A 158 -21.75 -2.54 13.93
N SER A 159 -22.60 -1.84 13.16
CA SER A 159 -22.54 -1.83 11.69
C SER A 159 -21.47 -0.83 11.24
N ILE A 160 -20.20 -1.21 11.39
CA ILE A 160 -19.06 -0.44 10.89
C ILE A 160 -18.33 -1.26 9.82
N LYS A 161 -17.95 -0.60 8.72
CA LYS A 161 -17.18 -1.22 7.65
C LYS A 161 -15.99 -0.34 7.28
N ALA A 162 -14.88 -0.95 6.87
CA ALA A 162 -13.76 -0.20 6.33
C ALA A 162 -14.18 0.49 5.01
N LEU A 163 -13.71 1.72 4.77
CA LEU A 163 -14.01 2.46 3.54
C LEU A 163 -13.63 1.68 2.28
N GLU A 164 -12.50 0.97 2.33
CA GLU A 164 -12.03 0.12 1.23
C GLU A 164 -13.07 -0.93 0.85
N LEU A 165 -13.64 -1.63 1.83
CA LEU A 165 -14.66 -2.64 1.56
C LEU A 165 -15.92 -2.02 0.95
N ILE A 166 -16.40 -0.90 1.51
CA ILE A 166 -17.61 -0.22 1.04
C ILE A 166 -17.43 0.27 -0.40
N HIS A 167 -16.24 0.79 -0.70
CA HIS A 167 -15.90 1.21 -2.05
C HIS A 167 -15.93 0.03 -3.03
N HIS A 168 -15.25 -1.07 -2.72
CA HIS A 168 -15.19 -2.27 -3.56
C HIS A 168 -16.56 -2.92 -3.76
N GLN A 169 -17.34 -3.11 -2.68
CA GLN A 169 -18.70 -3.68 -2.74
C GLN A 169 -19.66 -2.84 -3.59
N GLY A 170 -19.48 -1.52 -3.63
CA GLY A 170 -20.33 -0.64 -4.43
C GLY A 170 -19.88 -0.49 -5.88
N ILE A 171 -18.83 -1.18 -6.33
CA ILE A 171 -18.40 -1.22 -7.73
C ILE A 171 -18.85 -2.53 -8.33
N SER A 172 -19.72 -2.47 -9.32
CA SER A 172 -20.14 -3.63 -10.10
C SER A 172 -19.78 -3.41 -11.58
N VAL A 173 -19.18 -4.42 -12.19
CA VAL A 173 -18.91 -4.43 -13.62
C VAL A 173 -20.09 -5.12 -14.30
N VAL A 174 -20.84 -4.37 -15.10
CA VAL A 174 -21.98 -4.88 -15.86
C VAL A 174 -21.54 -5.04 -17.31
N GLU A 175 -21.52 -6.27 -17.81
CA GLU A 175 -21.35 -6.52 -19.24
C GLU A 175 -22.65 -6.16 -19.97
N ARG A 176 -22.61 -5.13 -20.80
CA ARG A 176 -23.62 -4.92 -21.84
C ARG A 176 -23.11 -5.62 -23.10
N GLY A 177 -23.92 -6.54 -23.63
CA GLY A 177 -23.58 -7.37 -24.79
C GLY A 177 -22.87 -6.62 -25.93
N ARG A 178 -22.04 -7.36 -26.68
CA ARG A 178 -20.97 -6.88 -27.60
C ARG A 178 -19.67 -6.43 -26.92
N GLY A 179 -19.28 -7.05 -25.80
CA GLY A 179 -17.94 -6.86 -25.21
C GLY A 179 -17.68 -5.46 -24.65
N LYS A 180 -18.74 -4.69 -24.32
CA LYS A 180 -18.60 -3.40 -23.63
C LYS A 180 -18.91 -3.58 -22.14
N THR A 181 -17.88 -3.46 -21.33
CA THR A 181 -17.99 -3.44 -19.87
C THR A 181 -18.28 -2.03 -19.38
N GLU A 182 -19.36 -1.87 -18.61
CA GLU A 182 -19.73 -0.61 -17.95
C GLU A 182 -19.59 -0.79 -16.44
N THR A 183 -18.85 0.10 -15.79
CA THR A 183 -18.71 0.09 -14.33
C THR A 183 -19.84 0.90 -13.71
N ARG A 184 -20.70 0.25 -12.93
CA ARG A 184 -21.71 0.93 -12.10
C ARG A 184 -21.20 1.08 -10.69
N GLN A 185 -21.19 2.32 -10.20
CA GLN A 185 -20.77 2.66 -8.85
C GLN A 185 -21.96 3.17 -8.04
N THR A 186 -22.15 2.67 -6.82
CA THR A 186 -23.16 3.20 -5.90
C THR A 186 -22.75 4.58 -5.39
N GLY A 187 -23.73 5.43 -5.04
CA GLY A 187 -23.44 6.75 -4.46
C GLY A 187 -22.64 6.66 -3.15
N LEU A 188 -22.78 5.55 -2.42
CA LEU A 188 -21.99 5.28 -1.23
C LEU A 188 -20.52 5.00 -1.59
N SER A 189 -20.27 4.13 -2.58
CA SER A 189 -18.92 3.84 -3.04
C SER A 189 -18.21 5.07 -3.61
N LEU A 190 -18.93 5.96 -4.29
CA LEU A 190 -18.36 7.22 -4.78
C LEU A 190 -17.90 8.13 -3.63
N ARG A 191 -18.65 8.16 -2.52
CA ARG A 191 -18.28 8.95 -1.32
C ARG A 191 -17.12 8.34 -0.55
N THR A 192 -16.96 7.02 -0.63
CA THR A 192 -15.86 6.30 0.02
C THR A 192 -14.67 6.09 -0.93
N ALA A 193 -14.62 6.81 -2.05
CA ALA A 193 -13.55 6.69 -3.02
C ALA A 193 -12.17 6.96 -2.40
N PRO A 194 -11.14 6.19 -2.79
CA PRO A 194 -9.79 6.45 -2.35
C PRO A 194 -9.34 7.83 -2.84
N PRO A 195 -8.36 8.45 -2.15
CA PRO A 195 -7.72 9.65 -2.66
C PRO A 195 -7.20 9.39 -4.08
N GLN A 196 -7.27 10.39 -4.96
CA GLN A 196 -6.83 10.25 -6.34
C GLN A 196 -5.41 10.75 -6.51
N LYS A 197 -4.63 10.07 -7.36
CA LYS A 197 -3.32 10.56 -7.80
C LYS A 197 -3.51 11.88 -8.54
N MET A 198 -2.58 12.82 -8.34
CA MET A 198 -2.53 14.00 -9.18
C MET A 198 -2.24 13.59 -10.62
N LYS A 199 -3.15 13.96 -11.53
CA LYS A 199 -3.03 13.65 -12.95
C LYS A 199 -1.95 14.54 -13.58
N SER A 200 -1.02 13.93 -14.31
CA SER A 200 0.01 14.65 -15.08
C SER A 200 -0.57 15.49 -16.21
N SER A 201 -1.83 15.24 -16.61
CA SER A 201 -2.52 16.02 -17.64
C SER A 201 -2.58 17.51 -17.30
N SER A 202 -2.71 17.87 -16.02
CA SER A 202 -2.67 19.27 -15.59
C SER A 202 -1.29 19.93 -15.81
N ALA A 203 -0.21 19.17 -15.68
CA ALA A 203 1.14 19.66 -15.96
C ALA A 203 1.37 19.76 -17.47
N LEU A 204 0.83 18.82 -18.25
CA LEU A 204 0.90 18.83 -19.71
C LEU A 204 0.14 20.02 -20.32
N THR A 205 -1.06 20.33 -19.83
CA THR A 205 -1.81 21.50 -20.29
C THR A 205 -1.08 22.80 -19.96
N TRP A 206 -0.41 22.87 -18.81
CA TRP A 206 0.44 24.00 -18.44
C TRP A 206 1.64 24.13 -19.37
N PHE A 207 2.34 23.03 -19.65
CA PHE A 207 3.45 23.00 -20.59
C PHE A 207 3.04 23.45 -21.99
N ALA A 208 1.94 22.89 -22.50
CA ALA A 208 1.39 23.27 -23.80
C ALA A 208 1.02 24.77 -23.83
N GLY A 209 0.38 25.28 -22.78
CA GLY A 209 0.07 26.71 -22.68
C GLY A 209 1.31 27.60 -22.75
N ILE A 210 2.34 27.29 -21.96
CA ILE A 210 3.62 28.02 -21.99
C ILE A 210 4.28 27.93 -23.38
N PHE A 211 4.35 26.73 -23.94
CA PHE A 211 5.05 26.48 -25.20
C PHE A 211 4.34 27.14 -26.40
N PHE A 212 3.01 27.04 -26.49
CA PHE A 212 2.26 27.56 -27.63
C PHE A 212 1.85 29.03 -27.50
N LEU A 213 1.73 29.58 -26.28
CA LEU A 213 1.31 30.97 -26.10
C LEU A 213 2.48 31.91 -25.80
N VAL A 214 3.44 31.49 -24.98
CA VAL A 214 4.52 32.40 -24.51
C VAL A 214 5.70 32.37 -25.47
N LEU A 215 6.09 31.19 -25.97
CA LEU A 215 7.27 31.06 -26.82
C LEU A 215 7.18 31.86 -28.14
N PRO A 216 6.04 31.88 -28.88
CA PRO A 216 5.94 32.68 -30.10
C PRO A 216 5.96 34.18 -29.83
N VAL A 217 5.37 34.62 -28.70
CA VAL A 217 5.37 36.04 -28.31
C VAL A 217 6.78 36.50 -27.97
N VAL A 218 7.52 35.71 -27.16
CA VAL A 218 8.92 36.02 -26.82
C VAL A 218 9.80 35.99 -28.06
N GLY A 219 9.63 34.99 -28.93
CA GLY A 219 10.37 34.89 -30.19
C GLY A 219 10.10 36.07 -31.14
N GLY A 220 8.83 36.47 -31.28
CA GLY A 220 8.43 37.63 -32.10
C GLY A 220 8.98 38.94 -31.54
N MET A 221 8.92 39.15 -30.22
CA MET A 221 9.47 40.35 -29.58
C MET A 221 11.01 40.40 -29.70
N ALA A 222 11.69 39.26 -29.56
CA ALA A 222 13.14 39.18 -29.76
C ALA A 222 13.52 39.53 -31.20
N GLN A 223 12.77 39.04 -32.19
CA GLN A 223 13.01 39.36 -33.60
C GLN A 223 12.84 40.85 -33.90
N LEU A 224 11.77 41.48 -33.39
CA LEU A 224 11.55 42.92 -33.52
C LEU A 224 12.68 43.74 -32.87
N PHE A 225 13.18 43.28 -31.72
CA PHE A 225 14.30 43.93 -31.03
C PHE A 225 15.61 43.82 -31.81
N VAL A 226 15.89 42.67 -32.43
CA VAL A 226 17.05 42.49 -33.31
C VAL A 226 17.00 43.44 -34.51
N GLN A 227 15.83 43.58 -35.14
CA GLN A 227 15.63 44.51 -36.27
C GLN A 227 15.82 45.98 -35.85
N ALA A 228 15.43 46.35 -34.62
CA ALA A 228 15.62 47.71 -34.12
C ALA A 228 17.10 48.08 -33.84
N LEU A 229 17.99 47.09 -33.71
CA LEU A 229 19.40 47.27 -33.34
C LEU A 229 20.39 47.15 -34.52
N GLU A 230 19.91 47.19 -35.76
CA GLU A 230 20.71 46.99 -36.99
C GLU A 230 21.96 47.88 -37.11
N SER A 231 22.08 48.95 -36.32
CA SER A 231 23.25 49.82 -36.29
C SER A 231 24.54 49.20 -35.74
N ILE A 232 24.52 48.04 -35.04
CA ILE A 232 25.74 47.37 -34.53
C ILE A 232 25.62 45.82 -34.62
N PRO A 233 25.95 45.21 -35.78
CA PRO A 233 25.60 43.82 -36.08
C PRO A 233 26.30 42.77 -35.19
N LEU A 234 27.54 43.03 -34.75
CA LEU A 234 28.31 42.04 -33.98
C LEU A 234 27.82 41.92 -32.52
N ILE A 235 27.59 43.06 -31.86
CA ILE A 235 27.18 43.10 -30.44
C ILE A 235 25.71 42.72 -30.29
N GLY A 236 24.86 43.14 -31.24
CA GLY A 236 23.43 42.82 -31.23
C GLY A 236 23.15 41.32 -31.30
N GLY A 237 23.86 40.58 -32.17
CA GLY A 237 23.70 39.13 -32.32
C GLY A 237 24.06 38.35 -31.06
N MET A 238 25.17 38.72 -30.39
CA MET A 238 25.58 38.05 -29.15
C MET A 238 24.59 38.28 -28.00
N LEU A 239 24.11 39.52 -27.82
CA LEU A 239 23.13 39.84 -26.78
C LEU A 239 21.78 39.13 -27.02
N ALA A 240 21.33 39.06 -28.28
CA ALA A 240 20.11 38.33 -28.64
C ALA A 240 20.24 36.82 -28.37
N GLY A 241 21.41 36.24 -28.67
CA GLY A 241 21.70 34.84 -28.37
C GLY A 241 21.65 34.54 -26.86
N ILE A 242 22.31 35.38 -26.05
CA ILE A 242 22.30 35.25 -24.58
C ILE A 242 20.88 35.40 -24.04
N ALA A 243 20.14 36.41 -24.47
CA ALA A 243 18.75 36.64 -24.03
C ALA A 243 17.84 35.45 -24.37
N SER A 244 18.02 34.85 -25.55
CA SER A 244 17.27 33.66 -25.98
C SER A 244 17.57 32.44 -25.11
N LEU A 245 18.85 32.20 -24.77
CA LEU A 245 19.25 31.12 -23.87
C LEU A 245 18.70 31.30 -22.46
N VAL A 246 18.73 32.53 -21.93
CA VAL A 246 18.16 32.85 -20.61
C VAL A 246 16.64 32.62 -20.61
N CYS A 247 15.94 33.07 -21.65
CA CYS A 247 14.50 32.83 -21.79
C CYS A 247 14.19 31.33 -21.85
N LEU A 248 14.93 30.55 -22.63
CA LEU A 248 14.76 29.11 -22.71
C LEU A 248 15.00 28.44 -21.35
N ALA A 249 16.04 28.83 -20.62
CA ALA A 249 16.33 28.30 -19.29
C ALA A 249 15.18 28.58 -18.30
N ILE A 250 14.65 29.81 -18.28
CA ILE A 250 13.50 30.18 -17.45
C ILE A 250 12.28 29.32 -17.82
N MET A 251 12.00 29.15 -19.11
CA MET A 251 10.86 28.36 -19.59
C MET A 251 10.99 26.88 -19.21
N CYS A 252 12.20 26.31 -19.30
CA CYS A 252 12.49 24.97 -18.82
C CYS A 252 12.22 24.85 -17.31
N LEU A 253 12.68 25.81 -16.50
CA LEU A 253 12.44 25.80 -15.04
C LEU A 253 10.94 25.92 -14.70
N LEU A 254 10.23 26.84 -15.35
CA LEU A 254 8.79 27.03 -15.17
C LEU A 254 7.99 25.78 -15.58
N SER A 255 8.42 25.10 -16.64
CA SER A 255 7.80 23.84 -17.05
C SER A 255 8.10 22.68 -16.12
N ALA A 256 9.32 22.59 -15.56
CA ALA A 256 9.71 21.49 -14.69
C ALA A 256 8.98 21.53 -13.34
N TYR A 257 8.66 22.72 -12.83
CA TYR A 257 8.01 22.91 -11.54
C TYR A 257 6.67 22.16 -11.35
N PRO A 258 5.67 22.24 -12.25
CA PRO A 258 4.42 21.48 -12.11
C PRO A 258 4.65 19.96 -12.17
N PHE A 259 5.59 19.48 -12.98
CA PHE A 259 5.95 18.05 -13.00
C PHE A 259 6.57 17.62 -11.67
N TYR A 260 7.49 18.43 -11.12
CA TYR A 260 8.07 18.19 -9.80
C TYR A 260 6.98 18.13 -8.71
N ARG A 261 6.01 19.05 -8.74
CA ARG A 261 4.90 19.07 -7.79
C ARG A 261 4.04 17.80 -7.87
N VAL A 262 3.65 17.39 -9.08
CA VAL A 262 2.87 16.16 -9.29
C VAL A 262 3.66 14.93 -8.84
N TRP A 263 4.95 14.87 -9.18
CA TRP A 263 5.84 13.79 -8.76
C TRP A 263 5.98 13.73 -7.24
N LYS A 264 6.24 14.87 -6.58
CA LYS A 264 6.39 14.97 -5.13
C LYS A 264 5.11 14.51 -4.43
N PHE A 265 3.95 15.03 -4.84
CA PHE A 265 2.65 14.63 -4.29
C PHE A 265 2.42 13.12 -4.43
N ASN A 266 2.57 12.58 -5.64
CA ASN A 266 2.31 11.17 -5.92
C ASN A 266 3.29 10.22 -5.21
N LYS A 267 4.53 10.66 -4.96
CA LYS A 267 5.56 9.85 -4.30
C LYS A 267 5.51 9.91 -2.78
N THR A 268 5.16 11.06 -2.20
CA THR A 268 5.28 11.29 -0.75
C THR A 268 3.93 11.40 -0.04
N GLU A 269 3.04 12.26 -0.53
CA GLU A 269 1.76 12.54 0.12
C GLU A 269 0.70 11.50 -0.20
N TYR A 270 0.61 11.05 -1.46
CA TYR A 270 -0.40 10.10 -1.91
C TYR A 270 -0.36 8.76 -1.16
N PRO A 271 0.80 8.09 -0.97
CA PRO A 271 0.84 6.83 -0.22
C PRO A 271 0.36 7.00 1.23
N ARG A 272 0.69 8.12 1.88
CA ARG A 272 0.24 8.43 3.24
C ARG A 272 -1.29 8.59 3.29
N LEU A 273 -1.86 9.39 2.39
CA LEU A 273 -3.31 9.59 2.30
C LEU A 273 -4.05 8.27 2.00
N LEU A 274 -3.48 7.43 1.14
CA LEU A 274 -4.04 6.13 0.80
C LEU A 274 -4.03 5.20 2.02
N GLU A 275 -2.97 5.21 2.81
CA GLU A 275 -2.88 4.42 4.04
C GLU A 275 -3.86 4.92 5.12
N GLU A 276 -3.97 6.24 5.30
CA GLU A 276 -4.99 6.83 6.18
C GLU A 276 -6.40 6.44 5.78
N TRP A 277 -6.70 6.47 4.47
CA TRP A 277 -7.98 6.01 3.94
C TRP A 277 -8.23 4.52 4.21
N ARG A 278 -7.21 3.65 4.05
CA ARG A 278 -7.32 2.22 4.37
C ARG A 278 -7.61 1.95 5.84
N ARG A 279 -7.06 2.79 6.73
CA ARG A 279 -7.30 2.75 8.18
C ARG A 279 -8.57 3.48 8.61
N THR A 280 -9.40 3.94 7.67
CA THR A 280 -10.66 4.64 7.98
C THR A 280 -11.87 3.72 7.86
N PHE A 281 -12.77 3.83 8.83
CA PHE A 281 -14.03 3.10 8.90
C PHE A 281 -15.20 4.05 8.69
N MET A 282 -16.31 3.52 8.22
CA MET A 282 -17.58 4.24 8.14
C MET A 282 -18.68 3.39 8.79
N CYS A 283 -19.50 4.03 9.60
CA CYS A 283 -20.71 3.41 10.13
C CYS A 283 -21.80 3.37 9.06
N GLU A 284 -22.37 2.20 8.81
CA GLU A 284 -23.44 2.02 7.82
C GLU A 284 -24.78 2.62 8.27
N GLN A 285 -24.99 2.77 9.59
CA GLN A 285 -26.22 3.35 10.14
C GLN A 285 -26.22 4.88 10.06
N CYS A 286 -25.15 5.53 10.54
CA CYS A 286 -25.11 7.00 10.66
C CYS A 286 -24.19 7.70 9.64
N GLY A 287 -23.48 6.94 8.80
CA GLY A 287 -22.57 7.47 7.77
C GLY A 287 -21.32 8.19 8.32
N HIS A 288 -21.04 8.09 9.63
CA HIS A 288 -19.88 8.76 10.21
C HIS A 288 -18.61 7.98 9.88
N SER A 289 -17.65 8.67 9.26
CA SER A 289 -16.32 8.15 8.98
C SER A 289 -15.32 8.54 10.07
N PHE A 290 -14.50 7.61 10.51
CA PHE A 290 -13.53 7.83 11.59
C PHE A 290 -12.29 6.93 11.41
N PRO A 291 -11.07 7.41 11.75
CA PRO A 291 -9.86 6.62 11.63
C PRO A 291 -9.78 5.56 12.74
N VAL A 292 -9.02 4.49 12.50
CA VAL A 292 -8.85 3.41 13.47
C VAL A 292 -8.36 3.90 14.84
N ASP A 293 -7.53 4.94 14.85
CA ASP A 293 -6.92 5.49 16.07
C ASP A 293 -7.91 6.23 16.99
N THR A 294 -9.13 6.54 16.53
CA THR A 294 -10.19 7.16 17.36
C THR A 294 -10.95 6.15 18.22
N LEU A 295 -10.55 4.88 18.13
CA LEU A 295 -11.25 3.78 18.73
C LEU A 295 -10.33 3.24 19.81
N GLY A 296 -10.50 3.79 21.01
CA GLY A 296 -9.64 3.55 22.16
C GLY A 296 -9.62 2.11 22.65
#